data_AF-A0AAV5FPJ2-F1
#
_entry.id   AF-A0AAV5FPJ2-F1
#
_cell.length_a   1.000
_cell.length_b   1.000
_cell.length_c   1.000
_cell.angle_alpha   90.00
_cell.angle_beta   90.00
_cell.angle_gamma   90.00
#
_symmetry.space_group_name_H-M   'P 1'
#
loop_
_entity.id
_entity.type
_entity.pdbx_description
1 polymer ?
#
loop_
_entity_poly.entity_id
_entity_poly.type
_entity_poly.pdbx_seq_one_letter_code
_entity_poly.pdbx_strand_id
1 'polypeptide(L)'
;MMFWTDHCIHGCSIQNLAPSVFAAVPPRRRNNSTVAEGLNDDQWILDIEGSLSWTGIRDLLRLCDCLSDIALTDQEDTHVWNLDTSGWYSSRSANKAYHNGSLNFEPWKRLWKTWAPAKGKLFLWLAIRTVNKLAKRGLDHLEKCLFVIKRRRQFNTLSRCVW
;
A
#
# COMPACT_ATOMS: atom_id res chain seq x y z
N MET A 1 -15.93 -4.51 6.32
CA MET A 1 -15.13 -5.40 5.46
C MET A 1 -16.02 -5.93 4.34
N MET A 2 -15.58 -5.84 3.09
CA MET A 2 -16.33 -6.29 1.90
C MET A 2 -16.03 -7.74 1.59
N PHE A 3 -17.07 -8.54 1.34
CA PHE A 3 -16.95 -9.99 1.17
C PHE A 3 -16.09 -10.37 -0.04
N TRP A 4 -16.30 -9.71 -1.18
CA TRP A 4 -15.73 -10.11 -2.46
C TRP A 4 -14.28 -9.62 -2.70
N THR A 5 -13.91 -8.49 -2.12
CA THR A 5 -12.65 -7.78 -2.44
C THR A 5 -11.64 -7.81 -1.30
N ASP A 6 -12.08 -7.85 -0.05
CA ASP A 6 -11.16 -7.81 1.09
C ASP A 6 -10.53 -9.18 1.34
N HIS A 7 -9.47 -9.21 2.15
CA HIS A 7 -8.71 -10.42 2.49
C HIS A 7 -9.41 -11.21 3.61
N CYS A 8 -10.64 -11.64 3.33
CA CYS A 8 -11.54 -12.28 4.30
C CYS A 8 -11.23 -13.75 4.55
N ILE A 9 -10.62 -14.48 3.61
CA ILE A 9 -10.42 -15.93 3.69
C ILE A 9 -8.94 -16.23 3.80
N HIS A 10 -8.47 -16.64 4.99
CA HIS A 10 -7.06 -16.98 5.26
C HIS A 10 -6.04 -15.93 4.78
N GLY A 11 -6.40 -14.64 4.79
CA GLY A 11 -5.55 -13.56 4.30
C GLY A 11 -5.51 -13.44 2.77
N CYS A 12 -6.35 -14.16 2.04
CA CYS A 12 -6.59 -14.05 0.61
C CYS A 12 -7.95 -13.41 0.34
N SER A 13 -8.08 -12.72 -0.80
CA SER A 13 -9.37 -12.25 -1.30
C SER A 13 -10.05 -13.31 -2.17
N ILE A 14 -11.38 -13.28 -2.21
CA ILE A 14 -12.17 -14.18 -3.09
C ILE A 14 -11.81 -13.98 -4.55
N GLN A 15 -11.48 -12.75 -4.95
CA GLN A 15 -10.98 -12.45 -6.29
C GLN A 15 -9.74 -13.29 -6.67
N ASN A 16 -8.85 -13.56 -5.73
CA ASN A 16 -7.65 -14.36 -5.96
C ASN A 16 -7.93 -15.87 -5.84
N LEU A 17 -8.82 -16.25 -4.93
CA LEU A 17 -9.13 -17.66 -4.65
C LEU A 17 -10.04 -18.29 -5.72
N ALA A 18 -11.04 -17.54 -6.19
CA ALA A 18 -12.10 -17.98 -7.08
C ALA A 18 -12.40 -16.89 -8.14
N PRO A 19 -11.46 -16.59 -9.05
CA PRO A 19 -11.61 -15.51 -10.03
C PRO A 19 -12.79 -15.73 -10.98
N SER A 20 -13.11 -16.98 -11.31
CA SER A 20 -14.24 -17.31 -12.18
C SER A 20 -15.58 -16.98 -11.52
N VAL A 21 -15.71 -17.25 -10.21
CA VAL A 21 -16.92 -16.91 -9.42
C VAL A 21 -17.01 -15.40 -9.26
N PHE A 22 -15.90 -14.74 -8.90
CA PHE A 22 -15.86 -13.28 -8.77
C PHE A 22 -16.28 -12.55 -10.05
N ALA A 23 -15.93 -13.09 -11.23
CA ALA A 23 -16.31 -12.53 -12.52
C ALA A 23 -17.82 -12.65 -12.80
N ALA A 24 -18.49 -13.67 -12.25
CA ALA A 24 -19.93 -13.88 -12.37
C ALA A 24 -20.74 -12.97 -11.42
N VAL A 25 -20.10 -12.28 -10.47
CA VAL A 25 -20.78 -11.38 -9.54
C VAL A 25 -20.83 -9.96 -10.11
N PRO A 26 -22.01 -9.31 -10.16
CA PRO A 26 -22.12 -7.93 -10.61
C PRO A 26 -21.26 -6.97 -9.77
N PRO A 27 -20.67 -5.92 -10.38
CA PRO A 27 -19.86 -4.94 -9.65
C PRO A 27 -20.58 -4.31 -8.46
N ARG A 28 -21.91 -4.12 -8.59
CA ARG A 28 -22.75 -3.58 -7.51
C ARG A 28 -22.77 -4.48 -6.27
N ARG A 29 -22.88 -5.79 -6.45
CA ARG A 29 -22.84 -6.77 -5.34
C ARG A 29 -21.45 -6.86 -4.75
N ARG A 30 -20.42 -6.90 -5.60
CA ARG A 30 -19.01 -6.91 -5.16
C ARG A 30 -18.64 -5.78 -4.19
N ASN A 31 -19.20 -4.59 -4.40
CA ASN A 31 -18.86 -3.40 -3.60
C ASN A 31 -19.80 -3.12 -2.42
N ASN A 32 -20.94 -3.80 -2.35
CA ASN A 32 -21.96 -3.53 -1.33
C ASN A 32 -22.16 -4.71 -0.36
N SER A 33 -21.80 -5.94 -0.74
CA SER A 33 -21.97 -7.10 0.14
C SER A 33 -20.87 -7.13 1.20
N THR A 34 -21.26 -6.93 2.45
CA THR A 34 -20.36 -7.05 3.60
C THR A 34 -20.08 -8.53 3.92
N VAL A 35 -18.99 -8.83 4.62
CA VAL A 35 -18.69 -10.22 5.05
C VAL A 35 -19.82 -10.81 5.90
N ALA A 36 -20.38 -10.01 6.81
CA ALA A 36 -21.50 -10.41 7.66
C ALA A 36 -22.75 -10.75 6.84
N GLU A 37 -23.15 -9.89 5.91
CA GLU A 37 -24.31 -10.15 5.04
C GLU A 37 -24.06 -11.33 4.11
N GLY A 38 -22.87 -11.43 3.50
CA GLY A 38 -22.55 -12.47 2.54
C GLY A 38 -22.57 -13.86 3.16
N LEU A 39 -22.01 -14.03 4.36
CA LEU A 39 -21.98 -15.30 5.07
C LEU A 39 -23.29 -15.65 5.78
N ASN A 40 -24.12 -14.66 6.09
CA ASN A 40 -25.41 -14.91 6.70
C ASN A 40 -26.31 -15.67 5.71
N ASP A 41 -26.85 -16.82 6.12
CA ASP A 41 -27.72 -17.68 5.31
C ASP A 41 -27.21 -17.96 3.88
N ASP A 42 -25.88 -18.03 3.69
CA ASP A 42 -25.24 -18.23 2.37
C ASP A 42 -25.70 -17.24 1.27
N GLN A 43 -26.04 -16.00 1.65
CA GLN A 43 -26.47 -14.95 0.70
C GLN A 43 -25.46 -14.69 -0.42
N TRP A 44 -24.17 -14.92 -0.17
CA TRP A 44 -23.12 -14.81 -1.18
C TRP A 44 -23.35 -15.70 -2.41
N ILE A 45 -24.07 -16.82 -2.29
CA ILE A 45 -24.42 -17.69 -3.42
C ILE A 45 -25.42 -16.98 -4.34
N LEU A 46 -26.34 -16.21 -3.77
CA LEU A 46 -27.37 -15.46 -4.50
C LEU A 46 -26.81 -14.25 -5.25
N ASP A 47 -25.64 -13.76 -4.85
CA ASP A 47 -24.94 -12.67 -5.52
C ASP A 47 -24.33 -13.10 -6.88
N ILE A 48 -24.23 -14.41 -7.13
CA ILE A 48 -23.68 -14.97 -8.38
C ILE A 48 -24.74 -14.91 -9.47
N GLU A 49 -24.48 -14.12 -10.52
CA GLU A 49 -25.38 -14.00 -11.66
C GLU A 49 -24.80 -14.70 -12.91
N GLY A 50 -25.67 -15.35 -13.67
CA GLY A 50 -25.31 -16.03 -14.91
C GLY A 50 -24.84 -17.47 -14.71
N SER A 51 -24.42 -18.12 -15.79
CA SER A 51 -23.98 -19.50 -15.76
C SER A 51 -22.48 -19.60 -15.45
N LEU A 52 -22.13 -20.49 -14.52
CA LEU A 52 -20.75 -20.83 -14.26
C LEU A 52 -20.27 -21.87 -15.28
N SER A 53 -19.08 -21.65 -15.84
CA SER A 53 -18.36 -22.68 -16.58
C SER A 53 -17.89 -23.79 -15.63
N TRP A 54 -17.37 -24.90 -16.18
CA TRP A 54 -16.75 -25.95 -15.36
C TRP A 54 -15.67 -25.42 -14.39
N THR A 55 -14.87 -24.44 -14.81
CA THR A 55 -13.88 -23.79 -13.94
C THR A 55 -14.56 -22.98 -12.84
N GLY A 56 -15.65 -22.29 -13.15
CA GLY A 56 -16.48 -21.59 -12.16
C GLY A 56 -17.10 -22.51 -11.12
N ILE A 57 -17.58 -23.69 -11.51
CA ILE A 57 -18.12 -24.69 -10.58
C ILE A 57 -17.04 -25.20 -9.64
N ARG A 58 -15.84 -25.50 -10.16
CA ARG A 58 -14.71 -25.92 -9.31
C ARG A 58 -14.27 -24.82 -8.34
N ASP A 59 -14.24 -23.58 -8.80
CA ASP A 59 -13.90 -22.42 -7.97
C ASP A 59 -14.97 -22.19 -6.89
N LEU A 60 -16.25 -22.40 -7.21
CA LEU A 60 -17.36 -22.35 -6.26
C LEU A 60 -17.22 -23.41 -5.16
N LEU A 61 -16.98 -24.67 -5.52
CA LEU A 61 -16.82 -25.75 -4.53
C LEU A 61 -15.66 -25.49 -3.58
N ARG A 62 -14.52 -25.00 -4.10
CA ARG A 62 -13.39 -24.58 -3.28
C ARG A 62 -13.74 -23.45 -2.33
N LEU A 63 -14.54 -22.49 -2.81
CA LEU A 63 -15.02 -21.40 -1.97
C LEU A 63 -15.90 -21.94 -0.83
N CYS A 64 -16.85 -22.83 -1.13
CA CYS A 64 -17.70 -23.46 -0.13
C CYS A 64 -16.86 -24.16 0.96
N ASP A 65 -15.85 -24.94 0.57
CA ASP A 65 -14.96 -25.63 1.50
C ASP A 65 -14.22 -24.63 2.41
N CYS A 66 -13.69 -23.54 1.85
CA CYS A 66 -12.99 -22.51 2.63
C CYS A 66 -13.92 -21.70 3.56
N LEU A 67 -15.17 -21.49 3.16
CA LEU A 67 -16.15 -20.74 3.95
C LEU A 67 -16.82 -21.59 5.04
N SER A 68 -16.84 -22.92 4.87
CA SER A 68 -17.44 -23.86 5.84
C SER A 68 -16.81 -23.78 7.23
N ASP A 69 -15.51 -23.42 7.29
CA ASP A 69 -14.78 -23.29 8.55
C ASP A 69 -14.94 -21.90 9.21
N ILE A 70 -15.64 -20.96 8.58
CA ILE A 70 -15.77 -19.57 9.06
C ILE A 70 -17.06 -19.43 9.88
N ALA A 71 -16.91 -19.44 11.20
CA ALA A 71 -17.99 -19.11 12.13
C ALA A 71 -17.95 -17.61 12.47
N LEU A 72 -18.98 -16.86 12.07
CA LEU A 72 -19.17 -15.48 12.53
C LEU A 72 -19.63 -15.48 13.98
N THR A 73 -19.02 -14.62 14.80
CA THR A 73 -19.42 -14.38 16.19
C THR A 73 -20.03 -12.97 16.28
N ASP A 74 -21.03 -12.78 17.14
CA ASP A 74 -21.69 -11.48 17.40
C ASP A 74 -20.81 -10.50 18.22
N GLN A 75 -19.49 -10.76 18.27
CA GLN A 75 -18.55 -9.93 18.99
C GLN A 75 -18.08 -8.77 18.09
N GLU A 76 -17.84 -7.60 18.69
CA GLU A 76 -17.32 -6.45 17.94
C GLU A 76 -16.02 -6.80 17.18
N ASP A 77 -15.95 -6.32 15.93
CA ASP A 77 -14.78 -6.47 15.07
C ASP A 77 -13.52 -5.93 15.74
N THR A 78 -12.48 -6.77 15.84
CA THR A 78 -11.20 -6.34 16.39
C THR A 78 -10.29 -5.81 15.28
N HIS A 79 -9.91 -4.54 15.36
CA HIS A 79 -8.95 -3.94 14.43
C HIS A 79 -7.52 -4.46 14.68
N VAL A 80 -7.00 -5.28 13.77
CA VAL A 80 -5.62 -5.79 13.82
C VAL A 80 -4.69 -4.97 12.92
N TRP A 81 -3.61 -4.44 13.49
CA TRP A 81 -2.54 -3.74 12.78
C TRP A 81 -1.50 -4.70 12.23
N ASN A 82 -1.58 -5.02 10.92
CA ASN A 82 -0.75 -6.06 10.28
C ASN A 82 0.67 -5.61 9.86
N LEU A 83 1.08 -4.39 10.18
CA LEU A 83 2.41 -3.86 9.81
C LEU A 83 3.45 -4.00 10.93
N ASP A 84 3.07 -4.60 12.05
CA ASP A 84 3.94 -4.93 13.18
C ASP A 84 3.45 -6.21 13.87
N THR A 85 4.35 -6.96 14.51
CA THR A 85 4.01 -8.25 15.14
C THR A 85 3.12 -8.11 16.37
N SER A 86 2.98 -6.90 16.90
CA SER A 86 2.14 -6.61 18.06
C SER A 86 0.65 -6.71 17.74
N GLY A 87 0.23 -6.59 16.48
CA GLY A 87 -1.18 -6.55 16.09
C GLY A 87 -1.93 -5.29 16.54
N TRP A 88 -1.26 -4.37 17.26
CA TRP A 88 -1.84 -3.13 17.76
C TRP A 88 -1.30 -1.92 16.99
N TYR A 89 -2.17 -0.94 16.76
CA TYR A 89 -1.74 0.32 16.21
C TYR A 89 -0.84 1.07 17.20
N SER A 90 0.29 1.56 16.72
CA SER A 90 1.08 2.57 17.42
C SER A 90 1.63 3.58 16.44
N SER A 91 1.79 4.83 16.87
CA SER A 91 2.42 5.85 16.02
C SER A 91 3.84 5.43 15.62
N ARG A 92 4.53 4.63 16.43
CA ARG A 92 5.86 4.09 16.13
C ARG A 92 5.83 3.07 14.99
N SER A 93 4.94 2.08 15.04
CA SER A 93 4.79 1.06 14.00
C SER A 93 4.29 1.66 12.69
N ALA A 94 3.33 2.59 12.75
CA ALA A 94 2.88 3.37 11.59
C ALA A 94 4.02 4.18 10.95
N ASN A 95 4.80 4.89 11.74
CA ASN A 95 5.92 5.67 11.22
C ASN A 95 7.02 4.76 10.64
N LYS A 96 7.31 3.62 11.28
CA LYS A 96 8.24 2.61 10.77
C LYS A 96 7.79 2.06 9.42
N ALA A 97 6.51 1.70 9.28
CA ALA A 97 5.93 1.23 8.03
C ALA A 97 5.97 2.31 6.93
N TYR A 98 5.63 3.55 7.26
CA TYR A 98 5.72 4.70 6.34
C TYR A 98 7.16 4.93 5.84
N HIS A 99 8.13 4.72 6.72
CA HIS A 99 9.54 4.83 6.39
C HIS A 99 10.15 3.54 5.85
N ASN A 100 9.41 2.44 5.77
CA ASN A 100 9.92 1.17 5.27
C ASN A 100 10.39 1.32 3.82
N GLY A 101 11.59 0.81 3.53
CA GLY A 101 12.26 1.00 2.25
C GLY A 101 12.76 2.43 1.98
N SER A 102 12.59 3.42 2.87
CA SER A 102 13.25 4.72 2.73
C SER A 102 14.76 4.54 2.68
N LEU A 103 15.43 5.18 1.72
CA LEU A 103 16.89 5.16 1.68
C LEU A 103 17.40 5.81 2.97
N ASN A 104 18.26 5.10 3.70
CA ASN A 104 19.05 5.68 4.77
C ASN A 104 19.98 6.71 4.12
N PHE A 105 19.48 7.94 4.00
CA PHE A 105 20.19 9.03 3.34
C PHE A 105 21.29 9.56 4.25
N GLU A 106 22.38 8.80 4.41
CA GLU A 106 23.51 9.13 5.27
C GLU A 106 24.10 10.56 5.08
N PRO A 107 24.06 11.18 3.88
CA PRO A 107 24.56 12.55 3.71
C PRO A 107 23.70 13.62 4.40
N TRP A 108 22.57 13.30 5.05
CA TRP A 108 21.85 14.27 5.89
C TRP A 108 22.78 14.89 6.94
N LYS A 109 23.67 14.09 7.55
CA LYS A 109 24.66 14.58 8.51
C LYS A 109 25.59 15.63 7.90
N ARG A 110 25.97 15.46 6.62
CA ARG A 110 26.81 16.43 5.90
C ARG A 110 26.03 17.69 5.55
N LEU A 111 24.78 17.55 5.11
CA LEU A 111 23.88 18.66 4.80
C LEU A 111 23.74 19.61 6.00
N TRP A 112 23.47 19.07 7.18
CA TRP A 112 23.24 19.89 8.38
C TRP A 112 24.53 20.45 8.99
N LYS A 113 25.67 19.79 8.78
CA LYS A 113 27.01 20.30 9.13
C LYS A 113 27.51 21.44 8.22
N THR A 114 26.88 21.69 7.07
CA THR A 114 27.27 22.81 6.21
C THR A 114 26.94 24.16 6.85
N TRP A 115 27.74 25.19 6.55
CA TRP A 115 27.48 26.58 6.94
C TRP A 115 26.54 27.27 5.94
N ALA A 116 25.40 26.63 5.65
CA ALA A 116 24.36 27.18 4.79
C ALA A 116 23.20 27.76 5.63
N PRO A 117 22.51 28.82 5.15
CA PRO A 117 21.29 29.31 5.78
C PRO A 117 20.23 28.20 5.88
N ALA A 118 19.42 28.22 6.95
CA ALA A 118 18.41 27.20 7.22
C ALA A 118 17.46 26.95 6.04
N LYS A 119 17.04 28.02 5.35
CA LYS A 119 16.21 27.93 4.13
C LYS A 119 16.90 27.09 3.04
N GLY A 120 18.18 27.33 2.78
CA GLY A 120 18.94 26.58 1.75
C GLY A 120 19.13 25.11 2.10
N LYS A 121 19.35 24.78 3.38
CA LYS A 121 19.40 23.39 3.86
C LYS A 121 18.07 22.67 3.67
N LEU A 122 16.96 23.35 3.98
CA LEU A 122 15.61 22.80 3.79
C LEU A 122 15.33 22.50 2.31
N PHE A 123 15.60 23.46 1.42
CA PHE A 123 15.43 23.28 -0.03
C PHE A 123 16.25 22.09 -0.55
N LEU A 124 17.52 22.01 -0.18
CA LEU A 124 18.40 20.94 -0.65
C LEU A 124 17.97 19.57 -0.07
N TRP A 125 17.55 19.51 1.19
CA TRP A 125 16.98 18.29 1.78
C TRP A 125 15.74 17.80 1.03
N LEU A 126 14.81 18.71 0.70
CA LEU A 126 13.61 18.40 -0.05
C LEU A 126 13.94 17.93 -1.47
N ALA A 127 14.85 18.61 -2.16
CA ALA A 127 15.29 18.26 -3.52
C ALA A 127 15.91 16.85 -3.57
N ILE A 128 16.71 16.50 -2.56
CA ILE A 128 17.28 15.15 -2.48
C ILE A 128 16.21 14.10 -2.21
N ARG A 129 15.23 14.41 -1.34
CA ARG A 129 14.10 13.49 -1.08
C ARG A 129 13.23 13.28 -2.32
N THR A 130 13.01 14.29 -3.16
CA THR A 130 12.23 14.15 -4.39
C THR A 130 12.98 13.33 -5.44
N VAL A 131 14.28 13.58 -5.66
CA VAL A 131 15.11 12.77 -6.57
C VAL A 131 15.11 11.30 -6.15
N ASN A 132 15.31 11.01 -4.87
CA ASN A 132 15.27 9.63 -4.34
C ASN A 132 13.89 8.95 -4.50
N LYS A 133 12.79 9.71 -4.45
CA LYS A 133 11.44 9.19 -4.68
C LYS A 133 11.19 8.91 -6.16
N LEU A 134 11.74 9.73 -7.07
CA LEU A 134 11.66 9.51 -8.52
C LEU A 134 12.47 8.28 -8.94
N ALA A 135 13.67 8.11 -8.41
CA ALA A 135 14.53 6.95 -8.66
C ALA A 135 13.84 5.61 -8.36
N LYS A 136 13.12 5.54 -7.23
CA LYS A 136 12.35 4.35 -6.84
C LYS A 136 11.16 4.04 -7.74
N ARG A 137 10.67 5.01 -8.50
CA ARG A 137 9.56 4.83 -9.44
C ARG A 137 10.04 4.40 -10.83
N GLY A 138 11.34 4.12 -11.00
CA GLY A 138 11.92 3.73 -12.29
C GLY A 138 11.90 4.84 -13.33
N LEU A 139 11.73 6.09 -12.90
CA LEU A 139 11.76 7.26 -13.78
C LEU A 139 13.22 7.68 -13.99
N ASP A 140 13.54 8.08 -15.22
CA ASP A 140 14.86 8.64 -15.57
C ASP A 140 15.20 9.76 -14.61
N HIS A 141 16.22 9.52 -13.81
CA HIS A 141 16.78 10.48 -12.88
C HIS A 141 18.26 10.59 -13.19
N LEU A 142 18.74 11.83 -13.32
CA LEU A 142 20.15 12.08 -13.56
C LEU A 142 20.95 11.49 -12.39
N GLU A 143 21.68 10.38 -12.62
CA GLU A 143 22.49 9.69 -11.60
C GLU A 143 23.54 10.61 -10.94
N LYS A 144 23.84 11.75 -11.57
CA LYS A 144 24.83 12.72 -11.11
C LYS A 144 24.24 14.12 -11.02
N CYS A 145 23.52 14.42 -9.95
CA CYS A 145 23.42 15.79 -9.47
C CYS A 145 24.76 16.21 -8.85
N LEU A 146 25.72 16.62 -9.69
CA LEU A 146 26.96 17.27 -9.26
C LEU A 146 26.66 18.68 -8.75
N PHE A 147 26.04 18.79 -7.58
CA PHE A 147 25.98 20.06 -6.85
C PHE A 147 27.35 20.38 -6.28
N VAL A 148 28.15 21.13 -7.04
CA VAL A 148 29.40 21.69 -6.56
C VAL A 148 29.09 22.89 -5.66
N ILE A 149 29.09 22.67 -4.34
CA ILE A 149 29.12 23.77 -3.37
C ILE A 149 30.53 24.38 -3.40
N LYS A 150 30.75 25.38 -4.26
CA LYS A 150 32.01 26.15 -4.24
C LYS A 150 32.03 27.04 -2.99
N ARG A 151 32.99 26.80 -2.11
CA ARG A 151 33.35 27.72 -1.01
C ARG A 151 33.90 29.00 -1.64
N ARG A 152 33.09 30.05 -1.77
CA ARG A 152 33.59 31.42 -1.88
C ARG A 152 33.04 32.25 -0.73
N ARG A 153 33.96 32.88 0.00
CA ARG A 153 33.63 33.94 0.95
C ARG A 153 32.95 35.05 0.12
N GLN A 154 31.72 35.36 0.49
CA GLN A 154 30.85 36.40 -0.07
C GLN A 154 30.15 36.07 -1.41
N PHE A 155 28.82 36.17 -1.33
CA PHE A 155 27.76 36.13 -2.35
C PHE A 155 27.26 34.76 -2.83
N ASN A 156 26.01 34.50 -2.45
CA ASN A 156 25.15 33.43 -2.93
C ASN A 156 24.73 33.72 -4.37
N THR A 157 25.23 32.94 -5.34
CA THR A 157 24.63 32.88 -6.66
C THR A 157 24.37 31.41 -7.00
N LEU A 158 23.09 31.02 -7.03
CA LEU A 158 22.65 29.82 -7.74
C LEU A 158 22.83 30.10 -9.22
N SER A 159 23.97 29.71 -9.79
CA SER A 159 24.18 29.77 -11.23
C SER A 159 23.25 28.76 -11.91
N ARG A 160 22.40 29.31 -12.78
CA ARG A 160 21.46 28.68 -13.71
C ARG A 160 22.01 27.37 -14.31
N CYS A 161 21.20 26.32 -14.27
CA CYS A 161 21.40 25.15 -15.14
C CYS A 161 21.26 25.63 -16.61
N VAL A 162 22.29 25.39 -17.42
CA VAL A 162 22.13 25.38 -18.88
C VAL A 162 21.77 23.95 -19.25
N TRP A 163 20.72 23.81 -20.07
CA TRP A 163 20.12 22.56 -20.53
C TRP A 163 21.12 21.67 -21.25
#